data_AF-A0AB38CSP7-F1
#
_entry.id   AF-A0AB38CSP7-F1
#
_cell.length_a   1.000
_cell.length_b   1.000
_cell.length_c   1.000
_cell.angle_alpha   90.00
_cell.angle_beta   90.00
_cell.angle_gamma   90.00
#
_symmetry.space_group_name_H-M   'P 1'
#
loop_
_entity.id
_entity.type
_entity.pdbx_description
1 polymer ?
#
loop_
_entity_poly.entity_id
_entity_poly.type
_entity_poly.pdbx_seq_one_letter_code
_entity_poly.pdbx_strand_id
1 'polypeptide(L)'
;MLGAKTRLDTLVLSEGQTWVASFFPEPGTAFGPGTTAECILTDPAGVVLATWTPAAVSDMRIDFIVQPDEHDAIPHGAYYRVVAHLPASGPRPPIDRNLSRGSVVRDDNPSPLAAPRKTEIALTYIDQPDLAAGVNPNWVRVGGWGKLKVWDNSAQHLPPGLAADFILFDKTAARWRGQVATDAVKLEVSTILGLVNAGKTTVGVCSNQHMTSWVGFQMETGAVNNRLSIVTATGPTSYNLVASVNNVLHDNDRYTLIYDPIADKYLAYKSSDFSAPVLQWTDEDHSTPHGNGYRYPCVLFESSLLSTGVQLGGWAVKDN
;
A
#
# COMPACT_ATOMS: atom_id res chain seq x y z
N MET A 1 -17.32 31.49 10.05
CA MET A 1 -16.01 30.86 9.78
C MET A 1 -15.16 31.87 9.03
N LEU A 2 -13.99 32.21 9.57
CA LEU A 2 -12.99 33.06 8.92
C LEU A 2 -12.02 32.15 8.15
N GLY A 3 -12.10 32.15 6.83
CA GLY A 3 -11.22 31.39 5.94
C GLY A 3 -11.82 31.23 4.55
N ALA A 4 -11.04 31.46 3.49
CA ALA A 4 -11.47 31.23 2.12
C ALA A 4 -11.76 29.73 1.93
N LYS A 5 -13.02 29.38 1.65
CA LYS A 5 -13.44 28.00 1.46
C LYS A 5 -12.94 27.52 0.09
N THR A 6 -11.98 26.60 0.07
CA THR A 6 -11.54 25.92 -1.16
C THR A 6 -12.75 25.27 -1.84
N ARG A 7 -12.89 25.48 -3.15
CA ARG A 7 -13.95 24.84 -3.94
C ARG A 7 -13.70 23.33 -3.96
N LEU A 8 -14.71 22.55 -3.58
CA LEU A 8 -14.73 21.10 -3.78
C LEU A 8 -15.38 20.84 -5.13
N ASP A 9 -14.66 20.21 -6.05
CA ASP A 9 -15.16 19.93 -7.40
C ASP A 9 -14.74 18.53 -7.86
N THR A 10 -15.16 18.13 -9.05
CA THR A 10 -14.74 16.88 -9.69
C THR A 10 -13.96 17.21 -10.96
N LEU A 11 -12.80 16.59 -11.13
CA LEU A 11 -12.00 16.72 -12.33
C LEU A 11 -12.37 15.58 -13.28
N VAL A 12 -13.06 15.89 -14.37
CA VAL A 12 -13.47 14.89 -15.36
C VAL A 12 -12.43 14.82 -16.46
N LEU A 13 -11.89 13.63 -16.69
CA LEU A 13 -10.96 13.33 -17.79
C LEU A 13 -11.59 12.34 -18.75
N SER A 14 -11.35 12.52 -20.04
CA SER A 14 -11.80 11.63 -21.10
C SER A 14 -10.64 11.33 -22.05
N GLU A 15 -10.48 10.06 -22.40
CA GLU A 15 -9.42 9.59 -23.28
C GLU A 15 -9.43 10.33 -24.62
N GLY A 16 -8.25 10.75 -25.07
CA GLY A 16 -8.09 11.44 -26.36
C GLY A 16 -8.66 12.86 -26.40
N GLN A 17 -9.22 13.38 -25.30
CA GLN A 17 -9.72 14.75 -25.22
C GLN A 17 -8.78 15.65 -24.44
N THR A 18 -8.52 16.85 -24.94
CA THR A 18 -7.80 17.87 -24.19
C THR A 18 -8.65 18.34 -23.01
N TRP A 19 -8.10 18.27 -21.80
CA TRP A 19 -8.77 18.80 -20.62
C TRP A 19 -8.56 20.32 -20.55
N VAL A 20 -9.64 21.07 -20.34
CA VAL A 20 -9.61 22.53 -20.23
C VAL A 20 -10.33 22.97 -18.97
N ALA A 21 -9.66 23.79 -18.16
CA ALA A 21 -10.27 24.42 -17.00
C ALA A 21 -9.80 25.86 -16.84
N SER A 22 -10.75 26.74 -16.52
CA SER A 22 -10.49 28.15 -16.24
C SER A 22 -10.88 28.47 -14.80
N PHE A 23 -9.97 29.12 -14.07
CA PHE A 23 -10.21 29.61 -12.72
C PHE A 23 -10.25 31.13 -12.74
N PHE A 24 -11.27 31.69 -12.09
CA PHE A 24 -11.49 33.13 -12.00
C PHE A 24 -11.19 33.63 -10.58
N PRO A 25 -10.71 34.87 -10.43
CA PRO A 25 -10.57 35.50 -9.12
C PRO A 25 -11.94 35.73 -8.47
N GLU A 26 -11.94 36.08 -7.18
CA GLU A 26 -13.20 36.46 -6.51
C GLU A 26 -13.80 37.72 -7.16
N PRO A 27 -15.13 37.87 -7.16
CA PRO A 27 -15.78 39.06 -7.69
C PRO A 27 -15.18 40.35 -7.11
N GLY A 28 -14.77 41.26 -7.99
CA GLY A 28 -14.12 42.52 -7.61
C GLY A 28 -12.63 42.43 -7.29
N THR A 29 -12.00 41.28 -7.52
CA THR A 29 -10.55 41.07 -7.37
C THR A 29 -9.92 40.62 -8.69
N ALA A 30 -8.58 40.70 -8.76
CA ALA A 30 -7.79 40.22 -9.89
C ALA A 30 -6.60 39.40 -9.39
N PHE A 31 -6.11 38.47 -10.21
CA PHE A 31 -4.81 37.85 -9.96
C PHE A 31 -3.71 38.90 -10.10
N GLY A 32 -2.82 38.98 -9.11
CA GLY A 32 -1.73 39.96 -9.12
C GLY A 32 -0.68 39.66 -10.19
N PRO A 33 0.09 40.66 -10.65
CA PRO A 33 1.21 40.42 -11.55
C PRO A 33 2.22 39.47 -10.90
N GLY A 34 2.67 38.46 -11.64
CA GLY A 34 3.58 37.42 -11.14
C GLY A 34 2.89 36.24 -10.43
N THR A 35 1.55 36.16 -10.48
CA THR A 35 0.83 34.96 -10.04
C THR A 35 1.25 33.74 -10.86
N THR A 36 1.53 32.62 -10.20
CA THR A 36 1.70 31.31 -10.83
C THR A 36 0.66 30.34 -10.28
N ALA A 37 0.50 29.18 -10.91
CA ALA A 37 -0.39 28.14 -10.42
C ALA A 37 0.11 26.75 -10.81
N GLU A 38 -0.41 25.75 -10.13
CA GLU A 38 -0.19 24.34 -10.44
C GLU A 38 -1.44 23.52 -10.15
N CYS A 39 -1.62 22.44 -10.91
CA CYS A 39 -2.57 21.38 -10.60
C CYS A 39 -1.77 20.11 -10.29
N ILE A 40 -1.87 19.63 -9.06
CA ILE A 40 -1.20 18.41 -8.61
C ILE A 40 -2.23 17.30 -8.55
N LEU A 41 -1.91 16.17 -9.18
CA LEU A 41 -2.70 14.95 -9.12
C LEU A 41 -1.93 13.92 -8.30
N THR A 42 -2.60 13.29 -7.34
CA THR A 42 -2.02 12.28 -6.46
C THR A 42 -2.88 11.03 -6.40
N ASP A 43 -2.26 9.87 -6.23
CA ASP A 43 -2.99 8.65 -5.93
C ASP A 43 -3.53 8.66 -4.47
N PRO A 44 -4.33 7.65 -4.07
CA PRO A 44 -4.80 7.53 -2.69
C PRO A 44 -3.70 7.29 -1.64
N ALA A 45 -2.50 6.87 -2.06
CA ALA A 45 -1.34 6.70 -1.19
C ALA A 45 -0.54 8.02 -1.03
N GLY A 46 -0.87 9.06 -1.79
CA GLY A 46 -0.22 10.37 -1.76
C GLY A 46 0.95 10.52 -2.74
N VAL A 47 1.18 9.56 -3.64
CA VAL A 47 2.19 9.65 -4.70
C VAL A 47 1.71 10.64 -5.75
N VAL A 48 2.57 11.56 -6.17
CA VAL A 48 2.27 12.51 -7.25
C VAL A 48 2.30 11.77 -8.59
N LEU A 49 1.15 11.75 -9.26
CA LEU A 49 0.96 11.14 -10.57
C LEU A 49 1.32 12.12 -11.69
N ALA A 50 0.92 13.38 -11.52
CA ALA A 50 1.23 14.45 -12.44
C ALA A 50 1.20 15.82 -11.75
N THR A 51 1.93 16.76 -12.33
CA THR A 51 1.85 18.18 -11.98
C THR A 51 1.71 18.97 -13.27
N TRP A 52 0.58 19.65 -13.42
CA TRP A 52 0.28 20.46 -14.59
C TRP A 52 0.48 21.93 -14.27
N THR A 53 1.14 22.63 -15.18
CA THR A 53 1.26 24.09 -15.14
C THR A 53 0.18 24.72 -16.01
N PRO A 54 -0.33 25.90 -15.67
CA PRO A 54 -1.32 26.60 -16.49
C PRO A 54 -0.72 26.97 -17.85
N ALA A 55 -1.53 26.85 -18.90
CA ALA A 55 -1.18 27.28 -20.24
C ALA A 55 -1.17 28.82 -20.35
N ALA A 56 -2.01 29.50 -19.56
CA ALA A 56 -2.02 30.95 -19.46
C ALA A 56 -2.40 31.43 -18.06
N VAL A 57 -1.76 32.50 -17.61
CA VAL A 57 -2.12 33.22 -16.38
C VAL A 57 -2.29 34.70 -16.72
N SER A 58 -3.44 35.25 -16.38
CA SER A 58 -3.79 36.65 -16.55
C SER A 58 -4.38 37.21 -15.25
N ASP A 59 -4.61 38.51 -15.20
CA ASP A 59 -5.29 39.19 -14.09
C ASP A 59 -6.76 38.72 -13.93
N MET A 60 -7.40 38.32 -15.03
CA MET A 60 -8.81 37.91 -15.06
C MET A 60 -9.04 36.41 -14.90
N ARG A 61 -8.08 35.56 -15.28
CA ARG A 61 -8.21 34.09 -15.18
C ARG A 61 -6.88 33.34 -15.27
N ILE A 62 -6.90 32.11 -14.77
CA ILE A 62 -5.86 31.08 -14.94
C ILE A 62 -6.47 29.96 -15.80
N ASP A 63 -5.84 29.64 -16.92
CA ASP A 63 -6.28 28.61 -17.85
C ASP A 63 -5.32 27.42 -17.84
N PHE A 64 -5.87 26.23 -17.62
CA PHE A 64 -5.19 24.96 -17.84
C PHE A 64 -5.69 24.35 -19.15
N ILE A 65 -4.75 23.92 -19.99
CA ILE A 65 -5.01 23.18 -21.22
C ILE A 65 -4.02 22.01 -21.19
N VAL A 66 -4.52 20.80 -20.97
CA VAL A 66 -3.70 19.60 -20.76
C VAL A 66 -4.00 18.62 -21.88
N GLN A 67 -2.97 18.21 -22.60
CA GLN A 67 -3.13 17.32 -23.76
C GLN A 67 -3.43 15.89 -23.32
N PRO A 68 -4.10 15.07 -24.16
CA PRO A 68 -4.48 13.70 -23.80
C PRO A 68 -3.33 12.84 -23.27
N ASP A 69 -2.18 12.90 -23.93
CA ASP A 69 -0.98 12.15 -23.56
C ASP A 69 -0.43 12.49 -22.17
N GLU A 70 -0.76 13.67 -21.64
CA GLU A 70 -0.35 14.12 -20.31
C GLU A 70 -1.30 13.66 -19.18
N HIS A 71 -2.51 13.19 -19.52
CA HIS A 71 -3.53 12.82 -18.52
C HIS A 71 -4.18 11.44 -18.73
N ASP A 72 -3.92 10.76 -19.84
CA ASP A 72 -4.49 9.44 -20.15
C ASP A 72 -4.08 8.36 -19.13
N ALA A 73 -2.92 8.50 -18.49
CA ALA A 73 -2.44 7.57 -17.45
C ALA A 73 -3.06 7.83 -16.07
N ILE A 74 -3.80 8.93 -15.88
CA ILE A 74 -4.38 9.30 -14.58
C ILE A 74 -5.62 8.44 -14.31
N PRO A 75 -5.63 7.62 -13.24
CA PRO A 75 -6.74 6.73 -12.95
C PRO A 75 -7.93 7.48 -12.35
N HIS A 76 -9.11 6.87 -12.50
CA HIS A 76 -10.29 7.26 -11.75
C HIS A 76 -10.01 7.14 -10.24
N GLY A 77 -10.51 8.08 -9.43
CA GLY A 77 -10.34 8.07 -7.98
C GLY A 77 -9.03 8.66 -7.48
N ALA A 78 -8.12 9.08 -8.38
CA ALA A 78 -7.02 9.96 -8.00
C ALA A 78 -7.55 11.26 -7.37
N TYR A 79 -6.77 11.89 -6.52
CA TYR A 79 -7.08 13.20 -5.96
C TYR A 79 -6.40 14.28 -6.77
N TYR A 80 -7.02 15.45 -6.86
CA TYR A 80 -6.40 16.62 -7.48
C TYR A 80 -6.51 17.84 -6.57
N ARG A 81 -5.54 18.76 -6.69
CA ARG A 81 -5.54 20.06 -6.03
C ARG A 81 -4.97 21.10 -6.98
N VAL A 82 -5.69 22.23 -7.12
CA VAL A 82 -5.22 23.41 -7.85
C VAL A 82 -4.85 24.49 -6.87
N VAL A 83 -3.60 24.95 -6.94
CA VAL A 83 -3.03 25.98 -6.08
C VAL A 83 -2.58 27.15 -6.95
N ALA A 84 -2.92 28.37 -6.54
CA ALA A 84 -2.34 29.59 -7.09
C ALA A 84 -1.37 30.20 -6.08
N HIS A 85 -0.15 30.51 -6.53
CA HIS A 85 0.86 31.19 -5.75
C HIS A 85 0.78 32.69 -6.05
N LEU A 86 0.25 33.44 -5.10
CA LEU A 86 0.11 34.89 -5.20
C LEU A 86 1.38 35.56 -4.65
N PRO A 87 2.09 36.40 -5.42
CA PRO A 87 3.27 37.08 -4.94
C PRO A 87 2.93 38.14 -3.88
N ALA A 88 3.95 38.62 -3.18
CA ALA A 88 3.79 39.72 -2.23
C ALA A 88 3.20 40.96 -2.93
N SER A 89 2.23 41.60 -2.29
CA SER A 89 1.58 42.81 -2.82
C SER A 89 1.33 43.81 -1.70
N GLY A 90 2.04 44.93 -1.74
CA GLY A 90 2.02 45.94 -0.67
C GLY A 90 2.39 45.31 0.69
N PRO A 91 1.56 45.45 1.74
CA PRO A 91 1.83 44.89 3.06
C PRO A 91 1.52 43.37 3.16
N ARG A 92 0.99 42.74 2.11
CA ARG A 92 0.63 41.31 2.13
C ARG A 92 1.83 40.45 1.71
N PRO A 93 2.22 39.42 2.50
CA PRO A 93 3.23 38.46 2.10
C PRO A 93 2.74 37.59 0.93
N PRO A 94 3.63 36.80 0.29
CA PRO A 94 3.21 35.78 -0.67
C PRO A 94 2.24 34.79 -0.02
N ILE A 95 1.20 34.38 -0.75
CA ILE A 95 0.14 33.49 -0.22
C ILE A 95 -0.18 32.43 -1.27
N ASP A 96 -0.24 31.18 -0.80
CA ASP A 96 -0.78 30.06 -1.58
C ASP A 96 -2.29 29.98 -1.37
N ARG A 97 -3.03 30.01 -2.47
CA ARG A 97 -4.48 29.95 -2.49
C ARG A 97 -4.95 28.68 -3.18
N ASN A 98 -5.62 27.81 -2.41
CA ASN A 98 -6.27 26.62 -2.95
C ASN A 98 -7.53 27.01 -3.73
N LEU A 99 -7.48 26.94 -5.05
CA LEU A 99 -8.58 27.30 -5.94
C LEU A 99 -9.64 26.20 -6.05
N SER A 100 -9.21 24.94 -6.19
CA SER A 100 -10.09 23.78 -6.29
C SER A 100 -9.40 22.53 -5.79
N ARG A 101 -10.18 21.57 -5.29
CA ARG A 101 -9.71 20.23 -4.94
C ARG A 101 -10.84 19.21 -5.08
N GLY A 102 -10.47 17.95 -5.23
CA GLY A 102 -11.44 16.86 -5.23
C GLY A 102 -10.86 15.58 -5.79
N SER A 103 -11.72 14.77 -6.41
CA SER A 103 -11.35 13.51 -7.05
C SER A 103 -11.45 13.59 -8.57
N VAL A 104 -10.66 12.76 -9.23
CA VAL A 104 -10.68 12.55 -10.67
C VAL A 104 -11.74 11.52 -11.01
N VAL A 105 -12.57 11.82 -12.01
CA VAL A 105 -13.53 10.89 -12.61
C VAL A 105 -13.18 10.74 -14.08
N ARG A 106 -13.05 9.49 -14.52
CA ARG A 106 -12.91 9.17 -15.95
C ARG A 106 -14.29 9.06 -16.59
N ASP A 107 -14.59 9.91 -17.56
CA ASP A 107 -15.76 9.80 -18.44
C ASP A 107 -15.34 9.18 -19.77
N ASP A 108 -14.83 7.97 -19.63
CA ASP A 108 -14.44 7.13 -20.73
C ASP A 108 -15.61 6.23 -21.08
N ASN A 109 -16.44 6.61 -22.04
CA ASN A 109 -17.53 5.75 -22.51
C ASN A 109 -16.92 4.61 -23.35
N PRO A 110 -16.70 3.39 -22.81
CA PRO A 110 -16.06 2.35 -23.57
C PRO A 110 -17.09 1.87 -24.59
N SER A 111 -16.78 2.02 -25.87
CA SER A 111 -17.48 1.27 -26.91
C SER A 111 -17.54 -0.21 -26.49
N PRO A 112 -18.65 -0.94 -26.71
CA PRO A 112 -18.73 -2.37 -26.42
C PRO A 112 -17.69 -3.21 -27.20
N LEU A 113 -16.95 -2.61 -28.14
CA LEU A 113 -15.86 -3.19 -28.90
C LEU A 113 -14.47 -2.61 -28.54
N ALA A 114 -14.39 -1.73 -27.53
CA ALA A 114 -13.12 -1.23 -27.04
C ALA A 114 -12.27 -2.38 -26.50
N ALA A 115 -10.96 -2.36 -26.77
CA ALA A 115 -10.04 -3.33 -26.19
C ALA A 115 -10.20 -3.32 -24.65
N PRO A 116 -10.14 -4.49 -23.98
CA PRO A 116 -10.19 -4.56 -22.53
C PRO A 116 -9.17 -3.60 -21.93
N ARG A 117 -9.66 -2.58 -21.23
CA ARG A 117 -8.78 -1.60 -20.58
C ARG A 117 -8.16 -2.26 -19.36
N LYS A 118 -6.88 -1.96 -19.13
CA LYS A 118 -6.18 -2.34 -17.92
C LYS A 118 -6.71 -1.45 -16.77
N THR A 119 -7.83 -1.85 -16.18
CA THR A 119 -8.44 -1.14 -15.03
C THR A 119 -7.70 -1.41 -13.71
N GLU A 120 -6.77 -2.36 -13.73
CA GLU A 120 -5.94 -2.78 -12.60
C GLU A 120 -4.49 -2.33 -12.88
N ILE A 121 -4.12 -1.12 -12.43
CA ILE A 121 -2.70 -0.72 -12.38
C ILE A 121 -2.08 -1.61 -11.31
N ALA A 122 -1.07 -2.40 -11.67
CA ALA A 122 -0.34 -3.23 -10.72
C ALA A 122 0.23 -2.35 -9.60
N LEU A 123 -0.28 -2.54 -8.38
CA LEU A 123 0.17 -1.87 -7.19
C LEU A 123 1.36 -2.62 -6.61
N THR A 124 2.27 -1.88 -6.01
CA THR A 124 3.40 -2.43 -5.26
C THR A 124 3.54 -1.65 -3.97
N TYR A 125 3.63 -2.39 -2.86
CA TYR A 125 3.92 -1.82 -1.55
C TYR A 125 5.22 -2.43 -1.02
N ILE A 126 6.02 -1.59 -0.39
CA ILE A 126 7.33 -1.98 0.14
C ILE A 126 7.44 -1.40 1.54
N ASP A 127 7.94 -2.22 2.46
CA ASP A 127 8.34 -1.83 3.79
C ASP A 127 9.75 -2.35 4.08
N GLN A 128 10.66 -1.42 4.40
CA GLN A 128 11.99 -1.71 4.88
C GLN A 128 12.08 -1.13 6.29
N PRO A 129 12.09 -1.96 7.34
CA PRO A 129 12.05 -1.48 8.71
C PRO A 129 13.23 -0.54 9.01
N ASP A 130 12.92 0.65 9.52
CA ASP A 130 13.89 1.66 9.90
C ASP A 130 13.74 1.99 11.39
N LEU A 131 14.85 1.87 12.12
CA LEU A 131 14.91 2.11 13.56
C LEU A 131 14.57 3.55 13.93
N ALA A 132 14.96 4.52 13.09
CA ALA A 132 14.74 5.94 13.33
C ALA A 132 13.29 6.37 13.05
N ALA A 133 12.70 5.83 11.99
CA ALA A 133 11.30 6.07 11.63
C ALA A 133 10.31 5.30 12.51
N GLY A 134 10.74 4.17 13.07
CA GLY A 134 9.86 3.26 13.82
C GLY A 134 8.94 2.47 12.90
N VAL A 135 7.80 2.00 13.43
CA VAL A 135 6.83 1.22 12.65
C VAL A 135 6.22 2.10 11.56
N ASN A 136 6.27 1.63 10.32
CA ASN A 136 5.68 2.32 9.18
C ASN A 136 4.18 2.59 9.43
N PRO A 137 3.71 3.86 9.32
CA PRO A 137 2.33 4.23 9.63
C PRO A 137 1.28 3.60 8.69
N ASN A 138 1.71 3.00 7.58
CA ASN A 138 0.83 2.23 6.70
C ASN A 138 0.41 0.88 7.32
N TRP A 139 1.12 0.38 8.33
CA TRP A 139 0.65 -0.75 9.12
C TRP A 139 -0.46 -0.30 10.08
N VAL A 140 -1.67 -0.78 9.82
CA VAL A 140 -2.82 -0.59 10.68
C VAL A 140 -2.96 -1.84 11.55
N ARG A 141 -2.76 -1.70 12.86
CA ARG A 141 -3.03 -2.79 13.82
C ARG A 141 -4.53 -3.12 13.80
N VAL A 142 -4.83 -4.41 13.69
CA VAL A 142 -6.21 -4.93 13.60
C VAL A 142 -6.56 -5.82 14.80
N GLY A 143 -5.58 -6.45 15.44
CA GLY A 143 -5.86 -7.31 16.59
C GLY A 143 -4.64 -7.75 17.39
N GLY A 144 -4.88 -8.67 18.32
CA GLY A 144 -3.90 -9.10 19.33
C GLY A 144 -3.75 -8.09 20.48
N TRP A 145 -3.02 -8.48 21.52
CA TRP A 145 -2.77 -7.67 22.72
C TRP A 145 -1.47 -6.86 22.62
N GLY A 146 -0.49 -7.35 21.88
CA GLY A 146 0.81 -6.72 21.68
C GLY A 146 0.80 -5.58 20.68
N LYS A 147 1.94 -4.90 20.52
CA LYS A 147 2.16 -3.82 19.54
C LYS A 147 3.15 -4.28 18.47
N LEU A 148 3.17 -3.60 17.32
CA LEU A 148 4.28 -3.71 16.37
C LEU A 148 5.47 -2.91 16.88
N LYS A 149 6.69 -3.37 16.56
CA LYS A 149 7.93 -2.66 16.85
C LYS A 149 9.01 -3.02 15.84
N VAL A 150 9.85 -2.04 15.53
CA VAL A 150 11.10 -2.25 14.81
C VAL A 150 12.20 -2.51 15.84
N TRP A 151 12.85 -3.66 15.72
CA TRP A 151 13.90 -4.12 16.62
C TRP A 151 15.28 -3.81 16.05
N ASP A 152 16.18 -3.41 16.94
CA ASP A 152 17.60 -3.21 16.63
C ASP A 152 18.33 -4.55 16.71
N ASN A 153 18.88 -5.01 15.59
CA ASN A 153 19.69 -6.22 15.50
C ASN A 153 21.18 -5.90 15.19
N SER A 154 21.61 -4.65 15.38
CA SER A 154 22.99 -4.21 15.09
C SER A 154 24.06 -4.99 15.86
N ALA A 155 23.73 -5.48 17.07
CA ALA A 155 24.61 -6.34 17.87
C ALA A 155 24.97 -7.68 17.17
N GLN A 156 24.14 -8.14 16.23
CA GLN A 156 24.37 -9.33 15.40
C GLN A 156 24.88 -8.97 13.99
N HIS A 157 25.17 -7.69 13.72
CA HIS A 157 25.47 -7.15 12.38
C HIS A 157 24.35 -7.37 11.36
N LEU A 158 23.09 -7.35 11.83
CA LEU A 158 21.89 -7.53 11.01
C LEU A 158 21.10 -6.22 10.88
N PRO A 159 20.33 -6.05 9.79
CA PRO A 159 19.46 -4.89 9.65
C PRO A 159 18.32 -4.88 10.71
N PRO A 160 17.62 -3.75 10.87
CA PRO A 160 16.44 -3.70 11.73
C PRO A 160 15.35 -4.65 11.24
N GLY A 161 14.56 -5.20 12.17
CA GLY A 161 13.48 -6.14 11.85
C GLY A 161 12.14 -5.73 12.46
N LEU A 162 11.06 -5.87 11.69
CA LEU A 162 9.70 -5.67 12.17
C LEU A 162 9.19 -6.94 12.85
N ALA A 163 8.69 -6.80 14.09
CA ALA A 163 8.05 -7.88 14.84
C ALA A 163 7.05 -7.35 15.88
N ALA A 164 6.53 -8.23 16.73
CA ALA A 164 5.81 -7.81 17.94
C ALA A 164 6.77 -7.16 18.95
N ASP A 165 6.29 -6.15 19.67
CA ASP A 165 6.92 -5.62 20.88
C ASP A 165 6.76 -6.66 21.99
N PHE A 166 7.77 -7.49 22.21
CA PHE A 166 7.69 -8.62 23.13
C PHE A 166 8.05 -8.22 24.57
N ILE A 167 7.02 -8.22 25.41
CA ILE A 167 6.97 -8.41 26.86
C ILE A 167 7.46 -9.80 27.31
N LEU A 168 6.61 -10.75 26.92
CA LEU A 168 6.60 -12.15 27.31
C LEU A 168 6.02 -12.97 26.16
N PHE A 169 4.70 -12.86 25.93
CA PHE A 169 3.93 -13.55 24.89
C PHE A 169 3.01 -12.56 24.19
N ASP A 170 3.55 -11.84 23.23
CA ASP A 170 2.79 -10.85 22.47
C ASP A 170 2.31 -11.43 21.15
N LYS A 171 1.01 -11.28 20.91
CA LYS A 171 0.41 -11.45 19.58
C LYS A 171 0.03 -10.09 19.06
N THR A 172 0.43 -9.76 17.84
CA THR A 172 -0.04 -8.55 17.16
C THR A 172 -0.34 -8.86 15.71
N ALA A 173 -1.54 -8.47 15.29
CA ALA A 173 -2.01 -8.62 13.92
C ALA A 173 -2.15 -7.23 13.30
N ALA A 174 -1.60 -7.04 12.11
CA ALA A 174 -1.67 -5.80 11.39
C ALA A 174 -1.89 -6.04 9.91
N ARG A 175 -2.55 -5.08 9.26
CA ARG A 175 -2.73 -5.07 7.81
C ARG A 175 -2.07 -3.84 7.21
N TRP A 176 -1.72 -3.95 5.94
CA TRP A 176 -1.36 -2.78 5.17
C TRP A 176 -2.61 -1.91 4.93
N ARG A 177 -2.42 -0.60 4.86
CA ARG A 177 -3.52 0.36 4.75
C ARG A 177 -4.32 0.18 3.45
N GLY A 178 -3.61 -0.06 2.35
CA GLY A 178 -4.17 -0.28 1.02
C GLY A 178 -4.32 -1.76 0.67
N GLN A 179 -5.25 -2.04 -0.24
CA GLN A 179 -5.40 -3.35 -0.88
C GLN A 179 -4.66 -3.35 -2.22
N VAL A 180 -4.17 -4.52 -2.64
CA VAL A 180 -3.59 -4.69 -3.98
C VAL A 180 -4.68 -4.67 -5.05
N ALA A 181 -4.30 -4.43 -6.31
CA ALA A 181 -5.25 -4.22 -7.39
C ALA A 181 -5.96 -5.53 -7.73
N THR A 182 -5.20 -6.62 -7.87
CA THR A 182 -5.70 -7.92 -8.35
C THR A 182 -5.68 -9.00 -7.28
N ASP A 183 -6.32 -10.14 -7.55
CA ASP A 183 -6.19 -11.33 -6.71
C ASP A 183 -4.89 -12.09 -6.96
N ALA A 184 -4.21 -11.85 -8.08
CA ALA A 184 -2.90 -12.44 -8.32
C ALA A 184 -1.85 -11.64 -7.52
N VAL A 185 -1.36 -12.22 -6.43
CA VAL A 185 -0.46 -11.51 -5.49
C VAL A 185 0.85 -12.25 -5.36
N LYS A 186 1.95 -11.49 -5.47
CA LYS A 186 3.28 -11.95 -5.12
C LYS A 186 3.82 -11.11 -3.97
N LEU A 187 4.22 -11.78 -2.90
CA LEU A 187 4.78 -11.19 -1.70
C LEU A 187 6.20 -11.71 -1.47
N GLU A 188 7.14 -10.81 -1.25
CA GLU A 188 8.54 -11.12 -0.97
C GLU A 188 8.89 -10.65 0.45
N VAL A 189 9.44 -11.55 1.26
CA VAL A 189 9.92 -11.22 2.60
C VAL A 189 11.35 -11.67 2.82
N SER A 190 12.05 -10.97 3.69
CA SER A 190 13.31 -11.44 4.28
C SER A 190 13.15 -11.67 5.77
N THR A 191 13.78 -12.72 6.29
CA THR A 191 13.67 -13.10 7.70
C THR A 191 14.91 -12.70 8.48
N ILE A 192 14.70 -12.24 9.71
CA ILE A 192 15.77 -12.00 10.69
C ILE A 192 15.45 -12.81 11.94
N LEU A 193 16.46 -13.49 12.47
CA LEU A 193 16.44 -14.26 13.69
C LEU A 193 17.21 -13.46 14.75
N GLY A 194 16.49 -12.85 15.69
CA GLY A 194 17.11 -12.20 16.83
C GLY A 194 17.90 -13.18 17.71
N LEU A 195 18.59 -12.67 18.73
CA LEU A 195 19.38 -13.45 19.69
C LEU A 195 18.62 -14.65 20.29
N VAL A 196 17.34 -14.43 20.59
CA VAL A 196 16.39 -15.49 20.92
C VAL A 196 15.26 -15.37 19.91
N ASN A 197 15.00 -16.45 19.19
CA ASN A 197 14.22 -16.41 17.97
C ASN A 197 13.03 -17.36 17.97
N ALA A 198 12.66 -18.01 19.08
CA ALA A 198 11.46 -18.86 19.14
C ALA A 198 10.17 -18.03 18.94
N GLY A 199 9.28 -18.45 18.05
CA GLY A 199 8.02 -17.75 17.78
C GLY A 199 7.49 -18.01 16.37
N LYS A 200 6.47 -17.26 15.97
CA LYS A 200 5.82 -17.40 14.67
C LYS A 200 5.60 -16.05 14.03
N THR A 201 5.82 -15.99 12.72
CA THR A 201 5.44 -14.85 11.90
C THR A 201 4.67 -15.34 10.70
N THR A 202 3.47 -14.81 10.54
CA THR A 202 2.60 -15.14 9.42
C THR A 202 2.46 -13.94 8.53
N VAL A 203 2.59 -14.15 7.22
CA VAL A 203 2.44 -13.11 6.21
C VAL A 203 1.27 -13.49 5.31
N GLY A 204 0.23 -12.67 5.32
CA GLY A 204 -1.00 -12.90 4.58
C GLY A 204 -1.01 -12.25 3.22
N VAL A 205 -1.52 -12.99 2.23
CA VAL A 205 -1.65 -12.57 0.83
C VAL A 205 -3.08 -12.15 0.48
N CYS A 206 -4.07 -12.68 1.22
CA CYS A 206 -5.48 -12.34 1.05
C CYS A 206 -6.08 -12.11 2.43
N SER A 207 -6.59 -10.92 2.71
CA SER A 207 -7.24 -10.57 3.97
C SER A 207 -8.32 -9.54 3.75
N ASN A 208 -9.41 -9.64 4.51
CA ASN A 208 -10.35 -8.54 4.62
C ASN A 208 -9.85 -7.42 5.54
N GLN A 209 -10.51 -6.25 5.47
CA GLN A 209 -10.11 -5.06 6.22
C GLN A 209 -10.04 -5.28 7.75
N HIS A 210 -10.80 -6.24 8.29
CA HIS A 210 -10.84 -6.56 9.71
C HIS A 210 -10.03 -7.79 10.09
N MET A 211 -9.29 -8.39 9.15
CA MET A 211 -8.57 -9.65 9.35
C MET A 211 -9.44 -10.76 9.98
N THR A 212 -10.75 -10.79 9.70
CA THR A 212 -11.65 -11.87 10.15
C THR A 212 -11.72 -13.04 9.17
N SER A 213 -11.19 -12.84 7.97
CA SER A 213 -10.94 -13.89 6.98
C SER A 213 -9.63 -13.53 6.28
N TRP A 214 -8.67 -14.46 6.31
CA TRP A 214 -7.41 -14.30 5.60
C TRP A 214 -6.67 -15.62 5.38
N VAL A 215 -5.78 -15.63 4.40
CA VAL A 215 -4.84 -16.74 4.14
C VAL A 215 -3.41 -16.20 4.14
N GLY A 216 -2.52 -16.93 4.78
CA GLY A 216 -1.13 -16.54 4.88
C GLY A 216 -0.16 -17.68 5.11
N PHE A 217 1.12 -17.35 4.98
CA PHE A 217 2.23 -18.27 5.16
C PHE A 217 2.90 -17.99 6.49
N GLN A 218 2.92 -18.99 7.35
CA GLN A 218 3.48 -18.95 8.70
C GLN A 218 4.88 -19.54 8.71
N MET A 219 5.84 -18.73 9.14
CA MET A 219 7.21 -19.13 9.46
C MET A 219 7.30 -19.32 10.97
N GLU A 220 7.55 -20.55 11.39
CA GLU A 220 7.70 -20.93 12.80
C GLU A 220 9.15 -21.31 13.09
N THR A 221 9.63 -20.83 14.23
CA THR A 221 10.95 -21.14 14.78
C THR A 221 10.84 -21.62 16.21
N GLY A 222 11.67 -22.60 16.56
CA GLY A 222 11.79 -23.11 17.92
C GLY A 222 12.95 -24.09 18.06
N ALA A 223 13.19 -24.55 19.30
CA ALA A 223 14.32 -25.45 19.59
C ALA A 223 14.30 -26.76 18.76
N VAL A 224 13.11 -27.23 18.39
CA VAL A 224 12.90 -28.46 17.59
C VAL A 224 11.80 -28.34 16.53
N ASN A 225 11.07 -27.22 16.49
CA ASN A 225 9.87 -27.06 15.67
C ASN A 225 10.04 -25.90 14.67
N ASN A 226 10.89 -26.10 13.66
CA ASN A 226 11.04 -25.14 12.57
C ASN A 226 10.18 -25.57 11.38
N ARG A 227 9.14 -24.79 11.06
CA ARG A 227 8.15 -25.14 10.04
C ARG A 227 7.78 -23.95 9.19
N LEU A 228 7.48 -24.24 7.93
CA LEU A 228 6.74 -23.35 7.05
C LEU A 228 5.34 -23.93 6.87
N SER A 229 4.31 -23.13 7.08
CA SER A 229 2.93 -23.58 7.01
C SER A 229 2.05 -22.60 6.24
N ILE A 230 0.95 -23.08 5.67
CA ILE A 230 -0.12 -22.24 5.15
C ILE A 230 -1.27 -22.31 6.16
N VAL A 231 -1.85 -21.16 6.47
CA VAL A 231 -2.94 -21.03 7.42
C VAL A 231 -4.10 -20.27 6.82
N THR A 232 -5.31 -20.69 7.19
CA THR A 232 -6.58 -20.02 6.90
C THR A 232 -7.14 -19.48 8.20
N ALA A 233 -7.65 -18.26 8.22
CA ALA A 233 -8.00 -17.60 9.46
C ALA A 233 -9.47 -17.23 9.60
N THR A 234 -9.92 -17.21 10.85
CA THR A 234 -11.28 -16.86 11.28
C THR A 234 -11.30 -15.62 12.18
N GLY A 235 -10.13 -15.02 12.41
CA GLY A 235 -9.98 -13.82 13.23
C GLY A 235 -8.56 -13.24 13.10
N PRO A 236 -8.31 -12.03 13.63
CA PRO A 236 -7.01 -11.37 13.48
C PRO A 236 -5.83 -12.20 14.00
N THR A 237 -6.07 -13.01 15.03
CA THR A 237 -5.05 -13.87 15.66
C THR A 237 -5.45 -15.34 15.74
N SER A 238 -6.55 -15.73 15.08
CA SER A 238 -7.15 -17.07 15.16
C SER A 238 -7.13 -17.71 13.77
N TYR A 239 -6.51 -18.88 13.67
CA TYR A 239 -6.28 -19.55 12.39
C TYR A 239 -6.21 -21.06 12.53
N ASN A 240 -6.40 -21.74 11.40
CA ASN A 240 -6.24 -23.17 11.21
C ASN A 240 -5.09 -23.43 10.25
N LEU A 241 -4.32 -24.48 10.52
CA LEU A 241 -3.24 -24.93 9.63
C LEU A 241 -3.84 -25.79 8.52
N VAL A 242 -3.50 -25.52 7.26
CA VAL A 242 -4.00 -26.30 6.11
C VAL A 242 -2.90 -27.07 5.39
N ALA A 243 -1.66 -26.57 5.43
CA ALA A 243 -0.50 -27.29 4.92
C ALA A 243 0.75 -26.94 5.74
N SER A 244 1.71 -27.85 5.84
CA SER A 244 2.94 -27.63 6.63
C SER A 244 4.08 -28.51 6.16
N VAL A 245 5.30 -27.97 6.21
CA VAL A 245 6.55 -28.69 5.92
C VAL A 245 7.62 -28.29 6.92
N ASN A 246 8.54 -29.20 7.21
CA ASN A 246 9.74 -28.85 7.99
C ASN A 246 10.59 -27.86 7.19
N ASN A 247 10.98 -26.76 7.83
CA ASN A 247 11.77 -25.73 7.17
C ASN A 247 12.67 -25.05 8.19
N VAL A 248 13.98 -25.05 7.94
CA VAL A 248 14.96 -24.35 8.77
C VAL A 248 15.11 -22.92 8.25
N LEU A 249 14.95 -21.93 9.12
CA LEU A 249 15.11 -20.51 8.80
C LEU A 249 16.54 -20.05 9.14
N HIS A 250 17.07 -19.13 8.35
CA HIS A 250 18.30 -18.41 8.63
C HIS A 250 18.10 -16.89 8.52
N ASP A 251 19.04 -16.14 9.09
CA ASP A 251 19.13 -14.71 8.87
C ASP A 251 19.27 -14.40 7.38
N ASN A 252 18.51 -13.41 6.91
CA ASN A 252 18.44 -12.96 5.53
C ASN A 252 17.93 -14.00 4.52
N ASP A 253 17.35 -15.12 4.97
CA ASP A 253 16.57 -15.98 4.09
C ASP A 253 15.48 -15.15 3.41
N ARG A 254 15.30 -15.35 2.10
CA ARG A 254 14.24 -14.71 1.32
C ARG A 254 13.15 -15.71 0.99
N TYR A 255 11.90 -15.32 1.14
CA TYR A 255 10.75 -16.11 0.74
C TYR A 255 9.94 -15.34 -0.29
N THR A 256 9.53 -16.03 -1.34
CA THR A 256 8.54 -15.53 -2.29
C THR A 256 7.26 -16.33 -2.11
N LEU A 257 6.19 -15.64 -1.78
CA LEU A 257 4.88 -16.17 -1.46
C LEU A 257 3.91 -15.72 -2.54
N ILE A 258 3.23 -16.64 -3.19
CA ILE A 258 2.38 -16.36 -4.35
C ILE A 258 1.00 -16.96 -4.10
N TYR A 259 -0.03 -16.20 -4.47
CA TYR A 259 -1.35 -16.75 -4.73
C TYR A 259 -1.63 -16.68 -6.24
N ASP A 260 -1.92 -17.85 -6.82
CA ASP A 260 -2.30 -18.02 -8.23
C ASP A 260 -3.81 -18.25 -8.30
N PRO A 261 -4.60 -17.23 -8.72
CA PRO A 261 -6.06 -17.33 -8.76
C PRO A 261 -6.57 -18.21 -9.92
N ILE A 262 -5.74 -18.54 -10.92
CA ILE A 262 -6.15 -19.41 -12.03
C ILE A 262 -6.15 -20.87 -11.58
N ALA A 263 -5.13 -21.25 -10.81
CA ALA A 263 -4.97 -22.60 -10.29
C ALA A 263 -5.51 -22.80 -8.86
N ASP A 264 -6.04 -21.73 -8.25
CA ASP A 264 -6.43 -21.59 -6.85
C ASP A 264 -5.37 -22.12 -5.87
N LYS A 265 -4.13 -21.67 -6.08
CA LYS A 265 -2.93 -22.21 -5.44
C LYS A 265 -2.16 -21.17 -4.65
N TYR A 266 -1.75 -21.58 -3.46
CA TYR A 266 -0.83 -20.86 -2.60
C TYR A 266 0.53 -21.53 -2.65
N LEU A 267 1.55 -20.78 -3.06
CA LEU A 267 2.89 -21.30 -3.36
C LEU A 267 3.93 -20.51 -2.55
N ALA A 268 4.79 -21.21 -1.84
CA ALA A 268 5.94 -20.61 -1.17
C ALA A 268 7.24 -21.13 -1.77
N TYR A 269 8.10 -20.21 -2.18
CA TYR A 269 9.45 -20.46 -2.68
C TYR A 269 10.46 -19.89 -1.68
N LYS A 270 11.60 -20.55 -1.56
CA LYS A 270 12.70 -20.13 -0.71
C LYS A 270 13.90 -19.74 -1.57
N SER A 271 14.51 -18.60 -1.26
CA SER A 271 15.60 -18.00 -2.03
C SER A 271 15.20 -17.74 -3.49
N SER A 272 16.15 -17.87 -4.43
CA SER A 272 15.97 -17.60 -5.86
C SER A 272 15.57 -18.83 -6.68
N ASP A 273 15.33 -19.98 -6.05
CA ASP A 273 14.88 -21.18 -6.76
C ASP A 273 13.36 -21.17 -6.92
N PHE A 274 12.92 -20.98 -8.17
CA PHE A 274 11.51 -20.99 -8.57
C PHE A 274 11.13 -22.27 -9.33
N SER A 275 12.01 -23.27 -9.39
CA SER A 275 11.75 -24.51 -10.12
C SER A 275 10.72 -25.41 -9.44
N ALA A 276 10.64 -25.35 -8.10
CA ALA A 276 9.63 -26.04 -7.31
C ALA A 276 9.29 -25.26 -6.02
N PRO A 277 8.01 -25.14 -5.65
CA PRO A 277 7.63 -24.54 -4.38
C PRO A 277 8.06 -25.45 -3.22
N VAL A 278 8.59 -24.85 -2.16
CA VAL A 278 8.92 -25.54 -0.91
C VAL A 278 7.65 -25.98 -0.17
N LEU A 279 6.58 -25.19 -0.31
CA LEU A 279 5.27 -25.48 0.24
C LEU A 279 4.19 -25.03 -0.76
N GLN A 280 3.16 -25.87 -0.92
CA GLN A 280 2.00 -25.54 -1.73
C GLN A 280 0.70 -26.04 -1.11
N TRP A 281 -0.40 -25.35 -1.39
CA TRP A 281 -1.76 -25.77 -1.04
C TRP A 281 -2.73 -25.28 -2.12
N THR A 282 -3.78 -26.07 -2.37
CA THR A 282 -4.87 -25.74 -3.30
C THR A 282 -6.18 -25.67 -2.50
N ASP A 283 -6.94 -24.59 -2.66
CA ASP A 283 -8.26 -24.45 -2.04
C ASP A 283 -9.32 -25.13 -2.90
N GLU A 284 -9.35 -26.47 -2.89
CA GLU A 284 -10.27 -27.25 -3.73
C GLU A 284 -11.75 -26.92 -3.45
N ASP A 285 -12.07 -26.52 -2.22
CA ASP A 285 -13.41 -26.18 -1.76
C ASP A 285 -13.80 -24.73 -2.10
N HIS A 286 -12.87 -23.91 -2.63
CA HIS A 286 -13.06 -22.47 -2.88
C HIS A 286 -13.62 -21.75 -1.66
N SER A 287 -13.16 -22.16 -0.49
CA SER A 287 -13.68 -21.74 0.80
C SER A 287 -13.15 -20.37 1.23
N THR A 288 -12.03 -19.94 0.64
CA THR A 288 -11.39 -18.66 0.89
C THR A 288 -12.06 -17.54 0.09
N PRO A 289 -12.55 -16.49 0.75
CA PRO A 289 -13.06 -15.32 0.05
C PRO A 289 -11.92 -14.51 -0.59
N HIS A 290 -12.09 -14.16 -1.87
CA HIS A 290 -11.18 -13.33 -2.66
C HIS A 290 -11.90 -12.13 -3.27
N GLY A 291 -11.16 -11.26 -3.95
CA GLY A 291 -11.70 -10.10 -4.64
C GLY A 291 -11.58 -8.80 -3.86
N ASN A 292 -12.17 -7.75 -4.42
CA ASN A 292 -12.17 -6.42 -3.81
C ASN A 292 -12.69 -6.48 -2.36
N GLY A 293 -11.94 -5.87 -1.43
CA GLY A 293 -12.22 -5.96 0.01
C GLY A 293 -11.54 -7.13 0.74
N TYR A 294 -10.97 -8.11 0.02
CA TYR A 294 -10.20 -9.26 0.54
C TYR A 294 -8.73 -9.26 0.07
N ARG A 295 -8.31 -8.21 -0.61
CA ARG A 295 -6.95 -8.02 -1.17
C ARG A 295 -6.01 -7.27 -0.24
N TYR A 296 -6.27 -7.24 1.08
CA TYR A 296 -5.37 -6.56 2.01
C TYR A 296 -4.18 -7.47 2.36
N PRO A 297 -2.95 -7.02 2.12
CA PRO A 297 -1.78 -7.69 2.67
C PRO A 297 -1.78 -7.55 4.20
N CYS A 298 -1.37 -8.60 4.91
CA CYS A 298 -1.35 -8.57 6.38
C CYS A 298 -0.18 -9.34 6.98
N VAL A 299 0.05 -9.11 8.27
CA VAL A 299 1.07 -9.78 9.07
C VAL A 299 0.48 -10.12 10.44
N LEU A 300 0.90 -11.26 10.97
CA LEU A 300 0.62 -11.68 12.33
C LEU A 300 1.94 -12.13 12.96
N PHE A 301 2.33 -11.46 14.03
CA PHE A 301 3.50 -11.82 14.83
C PHE A 301 3.05 -12.45 16.14
N GLU A 302 3.67 -13.57 16.49
CA GLU A 302 3.45 -14.28 17.74
C GLU A 302 4.81 -14.53 18.39
N SER A 303 5.11 -13.74 19.41
CA SER A 303 6.34 -13.82 20.16
C SER A 303 6.28 -15.02 21.12
N SER A 304 7.46 -15.59 21.44
CA SER A 304 7.60 -16.55 22.54
C SER A 304 8.26 -15.89 23.75
N LEU A 305 8.35 -16.61 24.85
CA LEU A 305 8.93 -16.13 26.10
C LEU A 305 10.33 -15.56 25.85
N LEU A 306 10.49 -14.26 26.10
CA LEU A 306 11.75 -13.53 25.94
C LEU A 306 12.34 -13.57 24.52
N SER A 307 11.49 -13.69 23.50
CA SER A 307 11.88 -13.83 22.10
C SER A 307 10.99 -13.01 21.18
N THR A 308 11.57 -12.31 20.20
CA THR A 308 10.80 -11.64 19.12
C THR A 308 10.01 -12.63 18.26
N GLY A 309 10.44 -13.89 18.21
CA GLY A 309 10.15 -14.79 17.10
C GLY A 309 10.91 -14.38 15.83
N VAL A 310 10.43 -14.87 14.68
CA VAL A 310 10.93 -14.46 13.36
C VAL A 310 10.58 -12.99 13.11
N GLN A 311 11.57 -12.16 12.79
CA GLN A 311 11.33 -10.77 12.40
C GLN A 311 11.33 -10.65 10.87
N LEU A 312 10.62 -9.66 10.32
CA LEU A 312 10.71 -9.32 8.90
C LEU A 312 11.77 -8.24 8.71
N GLY A 313 12.86 -8.52 7.99
CA GLY A 313 13.92 -7.56 7.65
C GLY A 313 13.61 -6.71 6.41
N GLY A 314 12.54 -7.08 5.70
CA GLY A 314 12.09 -6.44 4.48
C GLY A 314 10.86 -7.16 3.99
N TRP A 315 9.90 -6.39 3.48
CA TRP A 315 8.61 -6.85 3.05
C TRP A 315 8.21 -6.10 1.79
N ALA A 316 7.76 -6.82 0.77
CA ALA A 316 7.22 -6.23 -0.44
C ALA A 316 6.04 -7.07 -0.92
N VAL A 317 5.02 -6.43 -1.45
CA VAL A 317 3.90 -7.09 -2.11
C VAL A 317 3.63 -6.38 -3.41
N LYS A 318 3.30 -7.15 -4.45
CA LYS A 318 2.91 -6.63 -5.75
C LYS A 318 1.83 -7.48 -6.38
N ASP A 319 1.07 -6.87 -7.26
CA ASP A 319 0.25 -7.60 -8.22
C ASP A 319 1.14 -8.44 -9.14
N ASN A 320 0.73 -9.69 -9.38
CA ASN A 320 1.49 -10.72 -10.09
C ASN A 320 0.92 -11.01 -11.48
#